data_AF-A0A9X8MSC9-F1
#
_entry.id   AF-A0A9X8MSC9-F1
#
_cell.length_a   1.000
_cell.length_b   1.000
_cell.length_c   1.000
_cell.angle_alpha   90.00
_cell.angle_beta   90.00
_cell.angle_gamma   90.00
#
_symmetry.space_group_name_H-M   'P 1'
#
loop_
_entity.id
_entity.type
_entity.pdbx_description
1 polymer ?
#
loop_
_entity_poly.entity_id
_entity_poly.type
_entity_poly.pdbx_seq_one_letter_code
_entity_poly.pdbx_strand_id
1 'polypeptide(L)'
;MANLSAGGLREEDHSFEGSGLVVRRVVLMAGISGGTPPEPPQASNDPLASLASLPGVADSVDSVRKAVDRVYGHRVMRRRSIEITAEAALRGARASAALSGADWALEEVRRRTDFGAGGEPRTVGAALRLTAEAGQLLSVWRQSPLRVLARLHLVAAGGGVDDETVGRPRQGAEPVDEPLVELPLPDADEVAGRLDGLSRLLLAGTAAPALVTAAVVHGELMALRPFGSYNGLVARTAERIVLVGSGLDPKSICPAEVGHAEQGSAAYTAALQGYVSGTPEGMAQWIAHCGRAVELGVRESTAVCEALQRGAA
;
A
#
# COMPACT_ATOMS: atom_id res chain seq x y z
N MET A 1 58.93 52.45 -22.17
CA MET A 1 59.59 52.20 -23.47
C MET A 1 58.85 51.09 -24.18
N ALA A 2 58.48 51.38 -25.43
CA ALA A 2 58.23 50.48 -26.57
C ALA A 2 57.22 49.31 -26.50
N ASN A 3 56.30 49.44 -27.46
CA ASN A 3 55.25 48.61 -28.03
C ASN A 3 55.76 47.46 -28.96
N LEU A 4 54.82 46.56 -29.34
CA LEU A 4 54.77 45.67 -30.55
C LEU A 4 55.63 44.38 -30.52
N SER A 5 55.25 43.21 -31.05
CA SER A 5 54.33 42.73 -32.12
C SER A 5 54.12 41.21 -31.93
N ALA A 6 52.90 40.64 -31.91
CA ALA A 6 52.10 40.05 -33.01
C ALA A 6 52.68 38.84 -33.77
N GLY A 7 51.85 37.78 -33.86
CA GLY A 7 51.94 36.59 -34.74
C GLY A 7 51.57 35.32 -33.95
N GLY A 8 50.57 34.50 -34.27
CA GLY A 8 49.62 34.42 -35.37
C GLY A 8 49.09 32.97 -35.41
N LEU A 9 47.75 32.82 -35.42
CA LEU A 9 46.95 31.72 -35.97
C LEU A 9 47.18 30.27 -35.47
N ARG A 10 46.16 29.73 -34.78
CA ARG A 10 45.30 28.67 -35.35
C ARG A 10 44.02 28.48 -34.51
N GLU A 11 42.89 28.75 -35.16
CA GLU A 11 41.54 28.36 -34.77
C GLU A 11 41.43 26.82 -34.72
N GLU A 12 40.86 26.30 -33.64
CA GLU A 12 40.14 25.03 -33.68
C GLU A 12 38.68 25.31 -33.34
N ASP A 13 37.90 25.45 -34.41
CA ASP A 13 36.46 25.32 -34.45
C ASP A 13 36.05 23.91 -34.03
N HIS A 14 35.28 23.79 -32.95
CA HIS A 14 34.36 22.68 -32.77
C HIS A 14 32.98 23.22 -32.42
N SER A 15 32.29 23.60 -33.49
CA SER A 15 30.85 23.60 -33.69
C SER A 15 30.10 22.62 -32.78
N PHE A 16 29.23 23.17 -31.93
CA PHE A 16 28.22 22.43 -31.19
C PHE A 16 27.01 22.23 -32.11
N GLU A 17 27.06 21.21 -32.96
CA GLU A 17 25.88 20.77 -33.72
C GLU A 17 24.99 19.89 -32.85
N GLY A 18 23.73 20.30 -32.74
CA GLY A 18 22.67 19.55 -32.11
C GLY A 18 22.47 18.20 -32.79
N SER A 19 22.56 17.13 -32.01
CA SER A 19 22.09 15.81 -32.41
C SER A 19 20.88 15.46 -31.56
N GLY A 20 19.71 15.57 -32.21
CA GLY A 20 18.45 15.09 -31.70
C GLY A 20 18.56 13.60 -31.33
N LEU A 21 18.12 13.28 -30.11
CA LEU A 21 17.97 11.92 -29.65
C LEU A 21 16.85 11.26 -30.48
N VAL A 22 17.24 10.61 -31.57
CA VAL A 22 16.35 9.77 -32.37
C VAL A 22 15.90 8.61 -31.50
N VAL A 23 14.62 8.61 -31.15
CA VAL A 23 13.92 7.49 -30.53
C VAL A 23 14.03 6.30 -31.49
N ARG A 24 15.00 5.43 -31.26
CA ARG A 24 15.12 4.17 -32.00
C ARG A 24 13.93 3.29 -31.65
N ARG A 25 13.03 3.17 -32.63
CA ARG A 25 11.94 2.21 -32.72
C ARG A 25 12.52 0.81 -32.51
N VAL A 26 12.28 0.21 -31.34
CA VAL A 26 12.62 -1.19 -31.08
C VAL A 26 11.66 -2.04 -31.93
N VAL A 27 12.22 -2.67 -32.96
CA VAL A 27 11.55 -3.66 -33.79
C VAL A 27 11.40 -4.93 -32.95
N LEU A 28 10.14 -5.32 -32.73
CA LEU A 28 9.74 -6.58 -32.13
C LEU A 28 10.15 -7.72 -33.09
N MET A 29 11.11 -8.56 -32.70
CA MET A 29 11.39 -9.82 -33.39
C MET A 29 10.67 -10.95 -32.67
N ALA A 30 9.74 -11.56 -33.39
CA ALA A 30 8.96 -12.72 -32.98
C ALA A 30 9.75 -14.03 -33.15
N GLY A 31 9.46 -14.98 -32.27
CA GLY A 31 9.69 -16.40 -32.49
C GLY A 31 10.35 -17.11 -31.30
N ILE A 32 9.55 -17.73 -30.42
CA ILE A 32 9.37 -19.20 -30.37
C ILE A 32 8.37 -19.62 -29.28
N SER A 33 7.56 -20.63 -29.64
CA SER A 33 6.71 -21.53 -28.84
C SER A 33 5.45 -20.97 -28.17
N GLY A 34 4.31 -21.23 -28.82
CA GLY A 34 2.96 -20.95 -28.33
C GLY A 34 2.55 -21.85 -27.16
N GLY A 35 2.75 -21.34 -25.95
CA GLY A 35 1.88 -21.69 -24.83
C GLY A 35 0.66 -20.79 -24.87
N THR A 36 -0.54 -21.38 -24.86
CA THR A 36 -1.77 -20.66 -24.56
C THR A 36 -1.56 -19.84 -23.28
N PRO A 37 -1.91 -18.54 -23.24
CA PRO A 37 -1.93 -17.81 -21.98
C PRO A 37 -2.74 -18.62 -20.97
N PRO A 38 -2.31 -18.76 -19.70
CA PRO A 38 -3.12 -19.47 -18.71
C PRO A 38 -4.52 -18.85 -18.72
N GLU A 39 -5.51 -19.70 -18.98
CA GLU A 39 -6.91 -19.32 -18.95
C GLU A 39 -7.18 -18.72 -17.56
N PRO A 40 -7.85 -17.55 -17.47
CA PRO A 40 -8.22 -17.00 -16.18
C PRO A 40 -8.98 -18.07 -15.39
N PRO A 41 -8.72 -18.22 -14.09
CA PRO A 41 -9.33 -19.28 -13.29
C PRO A 41 -10.84 -19.26 -13.50
N GLN A 42 -11.40 -20.41 -13.87
CA GLN A 42 -12.85 -20.55 -14.00
C GLN A 42 -13.49 -20.19 -12.66
N ALA A 43 -14.55 -19.38 -12.69
CA ALA A 43 -15.18 -18.81 -11.49
C ALA A 43 -15.58 -19.84 -10.41
N SER A 44 -15.68 -21.13 -10.76
CA SER A 44 -15.92 -22.23 -9.83
C SER A 44 -14.73 -22.59 -8.93
N ASN A 45 -13.50 -22.16 -9.25
CA ASN A 45 -12.27 -22.45 -8.50
C ASN A 45 -11.59 -21.21 -7.91
N ASP A 46 -12.21 -20.03 -8.00
CA ASP A 46 -11.70 -18.79 -7.40
C ASP A 46 -12.43 -18.51 -6.07
N PRO A 47 -11.81 -18.85 -4.92
CA PRO A 47 -12.46 -18.66 -3.63
C PRO A 47 -12.66 -17.19 -3.27
N LEU A 48 -11.83 -16.28 -3.79
CA LEU A 48 -12.02 -14.84 -3.54
C LEU A 48 -13.19 -14.29 -4.36
N ALA A 49 -13.38 -14.76 -5.60
CA ALA A 49 -14.51 -14.33 -6.43
C ALA A 49 -15.85 -14.70 -5.78
N SER A 50 -15.90 -15.83 -5.06
CA SER A 50 -17.10 -16.26 -4.33
C SER A 50 -17.51 -15.26 -3.24
N LEU A 51 -16.56 -14.58 -2.60
CA LEU A 51 -16.84 -13.55 -1.59
C LEU A 51 -17.55 -12.32 -2.17
N ALA A 52 -17.40 -12.04 -3.47
CA ALA A 52 -18.09 -10.93 -4.12
C ALA A 52 -19.61 -11.12 -4.18
N SER A 53 -20.08 -12.36 -4.03
CA SER A 53 -21.50 -12.71 -4.05
C SER A 53 -22.15 -12.66 -2.66
N LEU A 54 -21.39 -12.37 -1.60
CA LEU A 54 -21.94 -12.22 -0.25
C LEU A 54 -22.89 -11.01 -0.18
N PRO A 55 -23.96 -11.07 0.65
CA PRO A 55 -24.89 -9.95 0.80
C PRO A 55 -24.20 -8.62 1.14
N GLY A 56 -24.50 -7.57 0.37
CA GLY A 56 -23.96 -6.22 0.56
C GLY A 56 -22.53 -5.98 0.05
N VAL A 57 -21.79 -7.03 -0.35
CA VAL A 57 -20.42 -6.86 -0.88
C VAL A 57 -20.44 -6.19 -2.25
N ALA A 58 -21.34 -6.59 -3.14
CA ALA A 58 -21.47 -5.96 -4.45
C ALA A 58 -21.77 -4.44 -4.34
N ASP A 59 -22.65 -4.05 -3.43
CA ASP A 59 -22.96 -2.63 -3.17
C ASP A 59 -21.75 -1.87 -2.62
N SER A 60 -20.98 -2.49 -1.72
CA SER A 60 -19.75 -1.91 -1.16
C SER A 60 -18.69 -1.69 -2.25
N VAL A 61 -18.49 -2.69 -3.12
CA VAL A 61 -17.57 -2.62 -4.28
C VAL A 61 -17.99 -1.49 -5.23
N ASP A 62 -19.27 -1.42 -5.56
CA ASP A 62 -19.80 -0.40 -6.46
C ASP A 62 -19.70 1.01 -5.88
N SER A 63 -19.96 1.16 -4.59
CA SER A 63 -19.88 2.44 -3.90
C SER A 63 -18.44 2.94 -3.83
N VAL A 64 -17.49 2.07 -3.47
CA VAL A 64 -16.05 2.38 -3.49
C VAL A 64 -15.60 2.81 -4.88
N ARG A 65 -15.92 2.04 -5.93
CA ARG A 65 -15.56 2.41 -7.31
C ARG A 65 -16.08 3.79 -7.69
N LYS A 66 -17.36 4.07 -7.43
CA LYS A 66 -17.99 5.37 -7.71
C LYS A 66 -17.34 6.52 -6.94
N ALA A 67 -16.96 6.29 -5.68
CA ALA A 67 -16.28 7.29 -4.85
C ALA A 67 -14.88 7.60 -5.40
N VAL A 68 -14.10 6.56 -5.71
CA VAL A 68 -12.75 6.68 -6.26
C VAL A 68 -12.79 7.39 -7.63
N ASP A 69 -13.66 6.97 -8.55
CA ASP A 69 -13.82 7.60 -9.86
C ASP A 69 -14.14 9.10 -9.75
N ARG A 70 -14.98 9.47 -8.77
CA ARG A 70 -15.35 10.87 -8.52
C ARG A 70 -14.16 11.72 -8.11
N VAL A 71 -13.30 11.25 -7.20
CA VAL A 71 -12.12 12.03 -6.78
C VAL A 71 -11.09 12.10 -7.90
N TYR A 72 -10.88 11.03 -8.68
CA TYR A 72 -10.04 11.08 -9.89
C TYR A 72 -10.58 12.08 -10.94
N GLY A 73 -11.90 12.22 -11.03
CA GLY A 73 -12.57 13.21 -11.87
C GLY A 73 -12.44 14.67 -11.38
N HIS A 74 -11.98 14.90 -10.14
CA HIS A 74 -11.88 16.24 -9.57
C HIS A 74 -10.88 17.12 -10.35
N ARG A 75 -11.24 18.38 -10.62
CA ARG A 75 -10.43 19.28 -11.48
C ARG A 75 -8.98 19.44 -11.03
N VAL A 76 -8.75 19.43 -9.72
CA VAL A 76 -7.42 19.60 -9.10
C VAL A 76 -6.54 18.37 -9.34
N MET A 77 -7.12 17.16 -9.41
CA MET A 77 -6.39 15.93 -9.70
C MET A 77 -5.68 15.94 -11.05
N ARG A 78 -6.17 16.75 -12.01
CA ARG A 78 -5.52 16.90 -13.33
C ARG A 78 -4.25 17.74 -13.28
N ARG A 79 -4.12 18.64 -12.31
CA ARG A 79 -3.04 19.64 -12.25
C ARG A 79 -2.07 19.42 -11.10
N ARG A 80 -2.56 18.88 -9.98
CA ARG A 80 -1.84 18.81 -8.69
C ARG A 80 -1.86 17.41 -8.08
N SER A 81 -1.93 16.34 -8.89
CA SER A 81 -2.01 14.98 -8.34
C SER A 81 -0.81 14.58 -7.50
N ILE A 82 0.38 15.12 -7.78
CA ILE A 82 1.60 14.85 -6.97
C ILE A 82 1.41 15.37 -5.54
N GLU A 83 0.88 16.59 -5.39
CA GLU A 83 0.63 17.18 -4.08
C GLU A 83 -0.46 16.42 -3.31
N ILE A 84 -1.52 16.01 -4.00
CA ILE A 84 -2.60 15.20 -3.40
C ILE A 84 -2.07 13.84 -2.96
N THR A 85 -1.20 13.21 -3.77
CA THR A 85 -0.55 11.94 -3.43
C THR A 85 0.32 12.09 -2.19
N ALA A 86 1.13 13.15 -2.10
CA ALA A 86 1.97 13.42 -0.94
C ALA A 86 1.13 13.65 0.34
N GLU A 87 0.05 14.43 0.22
CA GLU A 87 -0.86 14.71 1.33
C GLU A 87 -1.64 13.46 1.79
N ALA A 88 -2.06 12.59 0.84
CA ALA A 88 -2.69 11.31 1.12
C ALA A 88 -1.72 10.33 1.80
N ALA A 89 -0.49 10.23 1.31
CA ALA A 89 0.57 9.41 1.89
C ALA A 89 0.85 9.82 3.35
N LEU A 90 1.06 11.10 3.61
CA LEU A 90 1.34 11.60 4.96
C LEU A 90 0.19 11.32 5.94
N ARG A 91 -1.06 11.53 5.51
CA ARG A 91 -2.25 11.25 6.34
C ARG A 91 -2.46 9.78 6.58
N GLY A 92 -2.28 8.95 5.56
CA GLY A 92 -2.37 7.50 5.68
C GLY A 92 -1.31 6.95 6.64
N ALA A 93 -0.06 7.45 6.55
CA ALA A 93 1.00 7.08 7.50
C ALA A 93 0.64 7.47 8.93
N ARG A 94 0.19 8.72 9.16
CA ARG A 94 -0.28 9.19 10.47
C ARG A 94 -1.40 8.32 11.02
N ALA A 95 -2.46 8.08 10.23
CA ALA A 95 -3.60 7.28 10.66
C ALA A 95 -3.23 5.82 10.94
N SER A 96 -2.34 5.26 10.13
CA SER A 96 -1.78 3.92 10.37
C SER A 96 -1.00 3.88 11.70
N ALA A 97 -0.22 4.91 12.03
CA ALA A 97 0.47 5.01 13.31
C ALA A 97 -0.50 5.16 14.49
N ALA A 98 -1.58 5.94 14.34
CA ALA A 98 -2.62 6.09 15.35
C ALA A 98 -3.27 4.75 15.70
N LEU A 99 -3.58 3.92 14.70
CA LEU A 99 -4.08 2.55 14.89
C LEU A 99 -3.06 1.60 15.52
N SER A 100 -1.79 2.00 15.65
CA SER A 100 -0.74 1.27 16.36
C SER A 100 -0.26 1.99 17.62
N GLY A 101 -1.12 2.85 18.19
CA GLY A 101 -0.91 3.48 19.50
C GLY A 101 -0.15 4.81 19.49
N ALA A 102 0.11 5.41 18.32
CA ALA A 102 0.79 6.70 18.20
C ALA A 102 -0.10 7.73 17.48
N ASP A 103 -1.07 8.31 18.20
CA ASP A 103 -2.04 9.27 17.64
C ASP A 103 -1.55 10.72 17.75
N TRP A 104 -0.64 11.10 16.86
CA TRP A 104 -0.15 12.47 16.77
C TRP A 104 -1.06 13.33 15.93
N ALA A 105 -1.13 14.64 16.22
CA ALA A 105 -1.69 15.61 15.30
C ALA A 105 -0.88 15.66 13.99
N LEU A 106 -1.53 15.89 12.83
CA LEU A 106 -0.85 15.93 11.53
C LEU A 106 0.29 16.95 11.48
N GLU A 107 0.08 18.10 12.11
CA GLU A 107 1.10 19.15 12.17
C GLU A 107 2.33 18.73 13.01
N GLU A 108 2.13 17.89 14.02
CA GLU A 108 3.25 17.36 14.81
C GLU A 108 4.13 16.42 13.98
N VAL A 109 3.50 15.56 13.16
CA VAL A 109 4.21 14.70 12.19
C VAL A 109 5.01 15.53 11.18
N ARG A 110 4.55 16.73 10.80
CA ARG A 110 5.27 17.61 9.86
C ARG A 110 6.49 18.29 10.47
N ARG A 111 6.44 18.63 11.77
CA ARG A 111 7.53 19.37 12.44
C ARG A 111 8.63 18.49 12.99
N ARG A 112 8.30 17.25 13.39
CA ARG A 112 9.26 16.35 14.02
C ARG A 112 10.18 15.67 13.00
N THR A 113 11.34 15.27 13.48
CA THR A 113 12.39 14.60 12.71
C THR A 113 12.99 13.39 13.43
N ASP A 114 12.62 13.17 14.69
CA ASP A 114 13.16 12.14 15.58
C ASP A 114 12.43 10.79 15.46
N PHE A 115 12.06 10.41 14.25
CA PHE A 115 11.30 9.18 13.92
C PHE A 115 12.03 7.84 14.15
N GLY A 116 13.22 7.90 14.75
CA GLY A 116 13.98 6.73 15.23
C GLY A 116 13.99 6.61 16.76
N ALA A 117 13.55 7.64 17.49
CA ALA A 117 13.47 7.62 18.95
C ALA A 117 12.45 6.57 19.43
N GLY A 118 12.68 5.98 20.61
CA GLY A 118 11.78 4.97 21.18
C GLY A 118 10.37 5.50 21.48
N GLY A 119 9.40 4.59 21.64
CA GLY A 119 8.00 4.94 21.86
C GLY A 119 7.27 5.36 20.57
N GLU A 120 6.30 6.27 20.70
CA GLU A 120 5.46 6.73 19.58
C GLU A 120 6.25 7.24 18.34
N PRO A 121 7.37 8.00 18.46
CA PRO A 121 8.14 8.45 17.29
C PRO A 121 8.59 7.30 16.38
N ARG A 122 8.95 6.14 16.96
CA ARG A 122 9.34 4.94 16.20
C ARG A 122 8.18 4.38 15.39
N THR A 123 6.99 4.31 15.98
CA THR A 123 5.77 3.84 15.33
C THR A 123 5.37 4.77 14.18
N VAL A 124 5.40 6.09 14.40
CA VAL A 124 5.17 7.09 13.33
C VAL A 124 6.21 6.95 12.22
N GLY A 125 7.49 6.80 12.59
CA GLY A 125 8.57 6.57 11.65
C GLY A 125 8.40 5.30 10.81
N ALA A 126 7.97 4.20 11.42
CA ALA A 126 7.69 2.95 10.74
C ALA A 126 6.57 3.13 9.70
N ALA A 127 5.47 3.79 10.08
CA ALA A 127 4.36 4.06 9.16
C ALA A 127 4.75 4.96 7.98
N LEU A 128 5.60 5.97 8.22
CA LEU A 128 6.15 6.85 7.17
C LEU A 128 7.04 6.06 6.19
N ARG A 129 7.98 5.25 6.70
CA ARG A 129 8.87 4.42 5.88
C ARG A 129 8.10 3.41 5.04
N LEU A 130 7.14 2.70 5.65
CA LEU A 130 6.28 1.74 4.94
C LEU A 130 5.47 2.41 3.82
N THR A 131 4.89 3.57 4.11
CA THR A 131 4.14 4.35 3.13
C THR A 131 5.02 4.76 1.94
N ALA A 132 6.26 5.21 2.20
CA ALA A 132 7.20 5.57 1.15
C ALA A 132 7.65 4.36 0.30
N GLU A 133 7.77 3.18 0.91
CA GLU A 133 8.22 1.96 0.24
C GLU A 133 7.12 1.32 -0.63
N ALA A 134 5.84 1.45 -0.25
CA ALA A 134 4.72 0.72 -0.84
C ALA A 134 4.67 0.76 -2.40
N GLY A 135 4.89 1.93 -2.99
CA GLY A 135 4.86 2.12 -4.45
C GLY A 135 5.98 1.37 -5.19
N GLN A 136 7.11 1.11 -4.54
CA GLN A 136 8.24 0.38 -5.15
C GLN A 136 8.02 -1.14 -5.15
N LEU A 137 7.08 -1.63 -4.35
CA LEU A 137 6.86 -3.07 -4.14
C LEU A 137 5.73 -3.64 -5.01
N LEU A 138 5.02 -2.82 -5.80
CA LEU A 138 3.86 -3.21 -6.59
C LEU A 138 4.16 -4.31 -7.64
N SER A 139 5.33 -4.25 -8.28
CA SER A 139 5.75 -5.27 -9.26
C SER A 139 6.19 -6.56 -8.57
N VAL A 140 6.90 -6.44 -7.45
CA VAL A 140 7.39 -7.58 -6.65
C VAL A 140 6.24 -8.31 -5.98
N TRP A 141 5.20 -7.59 -5.53
CA TRP A 141 4.01 -8.18 -4.91
C TRP A 141 3.34 -9.22 -5.80
N ARG A 142 3.24 -8.94 -7.11
CA ARG A 142 2.66 -9.85 -8.10
C ARG A 142 3.50 -11.10 -8.37
N GLN A 143 4.75 -11.13 -7.93
CA GLN A 143 5.69 -12.23 -8.17
C GLN A 143 6.03 -12.99 -6.89
N SER A 144 6.09 -12.29 -5.75
CA SER A 144 6.50 -12.85 -4.47
C SER A 144 5.92 -12.03 -3.30
N PRO A 145 4.64 -12.26 -2.94
CA PRO A 145 4.00 -11.61 -1.81
C PRO A 145 4.78 -11.77 -0.49
N LEU A 146 5.26 -12.98 -0.19
CA LEU A 146 6.02 -13.24 1.05
C LEU A 146 7.32 -12.43 1.14
N ARG A 147 8.03 -12.25 0.02
CA ARG A 147 9.23 -11.39 -0.02
C ARG A 147 8.88 -9.93 0.25
N VAL A 148 7.73 -9.46 -0.26
CA VAL A 148 7.25 -8.11 0.03
C VAL A 148 6.93 -7.97 1.53
N LEU A 149 6.22 -8.93 2.13
CA LEU A 149 5.90 -8.88 3.57
C LEU A 149 7.16 -8.85 4.44
N ALA A 150 8.15 -9.69 4.13
CA ALA A 150 9.46 -9.67 4.77
C ALA A 150 10.15 -8.30 4.65
N ARG A 151 10.13 -7.70 3.44
CA ARG A 151 10.69 -6.37 3.19
C ARG A 151 9.94 -5.28 3.97
N LEU A 152 8.61 -5.33 4.02
CA LEU A 152 7.82 -4.38 4.79
C LEU A 152 8.18 -4.46 6.27
N HIS A 153 8.25 -5.65 6.87
CA HIS A 153 8.65 -5.80 8.26
C HIS A 153 10.06 -5.23 8.54
N LEU A 154 11.03 -5.51 7.66
CA LEU A 154 12.38 -4.94 7.74
C LEU A 154 12.38 -3.40 7.71
N VAL A 155 11.60 -2.81 6.79
CA VAL A 155 11.48 -1.35 6.65
C VAL A 155 10.79 -0.72 7.86
N ALA A 156 9.78 -1.39 8.43
CA ALA A 156 9.11 -0.96 9.64
C ALA A 156 10.08 -0.90 10.82
N ALA A 157 10.82 -1.98 11.06
CA ALA A 157 11.79 -2.11 12.16
C ALA A 157 12.91 -1.06 12.12
N GLY A 158 13.26 -0.56 10.92
CA GLY A 158 14.11 0.62 10.77
C GLY A 158 15.58 0.43 11.13
N GLY A 159 16.08 -0.82 11.17
CA GLY A 159 17.51 -1.15 11.26
C GLY A 159 18.23 -0.79 12.57
N GLY A 160 17.48 -0.55 13.65
CA GLY A 160 18.06 -0.07 14.92
C GLY A 160 18.74 -1.13 15.80
N VAL A 161 18.55 -2.41 15.51
CA VAL A 161 19.14 -3.56 16.24
C VAL A 161 19.29 -4.72 15.24
N ASP A 162 20.38 -5.51 15.36
CA ASP A 162 20.49 -6.81 14.70
C ASP A 162 19.55 -7.78 15.42
N ASP A 163 18.31 -7.82 14.95
CA ASP A 163 17.25 -8.67 15.48
C ASP A 163 16.95 -9.77 14.45
N GLU A 164 17.37 -11.00 14.77
CA GLU A 164 17.21 -12.18 13.93
C GLU A 164 15.73 -12.54 13.66
N THR A 165 14.77 -11.92 14.35
CA THR A 165 13.33 -12.08 14.11
C THR A 165 12.81 -11.17 12.99
N VAL A 166 13.56 -10.13 12.61
CA VAL A 166 13.13 -9.14 11.61
C VAL A 166 13.13 -9.74 10.20
N GLY A 167 12.06 -9.46 9.44
CA GLY A 167 11.91 -9.92 8.07
C GLY A 167 11.54 -11.40 7.90
N ARG A 168 11.25 -12.14 8.96
CA ARG A 168 10.73 -13.52 8.88
C ARG A 168 9.47 -13.71 9.73
N PRO A 169 8.58 -14.65 9.37
CA PRO A 169 7.51 -15.05 10.27
C PRO A 169 8.03 -15.57 11.61
N ARG A 170 7.21 -15.40 12.65
CA ARG A 170 7.47 -15.87 14.01
C ARG A 170 7.57 -17.38 14.08
N GLN A 171 8.40 -17.87 14.99
CA GLN A 171 8.68 -19.28 15.21
C GLN A 171 8.30 -19.69 16.64
N GLY A 172 7.84 -20.94 16.80
CA GLY A 172 7.45 -21.47 18.11
C GLY A 172 6.45 -20.56 18.84
N ALA A 173 6.81 -20.14 20.05
CA ALA A 173 6.03 -19.25 20.91
C ALA A 173 6.63 -17.84 21.03
N GLU A 174 7.35 -17.37 20.00
CA GLU A 174 7.84 -15.98 19.94
C GLU A 174 6.68 -15.00 20.20
N PRO A 175 6.84 -14.02 21.12
CA PRO A 175 5.78 -13.10 21.50
C PRO A 175 5.46 -12.12 20.37
N VAL A 176 4.24 -11.57 20.42
CA VAL A 176 3.77 -10.54 19.47
C VAL A 176 3.36 -9.28 20.25
N ASP A 177 3.92 -8.14 19.86
CA ASP A 177 3.49 -6.80 20.26
C ASP A 177 2.49 -6.25 19.23
N GLU A 178 1.19 -6.39 19.52
CA GLU A 178 0.10 -5.85 18.72
C GLU A 178 -1.11 -5.49 19.63
N PRO A 179 -1.05 -4.34 20.33
CA PRO A 179 -1.96 -4.02 21.44
C PRO A 179 -3.41 -3.78 21.01
N LEU A 180 -3.67 -3.48 19.73
CA LEU A 180 -5.02 -3.25 19.24
C LEU A 180 -5.84 -4.55 19.11
N VAL A 181 -5.18 -5.71 18.99
CA VAL A 181 -5.85 -6.98 18.65
C VAL A 181 -5.66 -8.02 19.75
N GLU A 182 -6.73 -8.26 20.51
CA GLU A 182 -6.78 -9.23 21.62
C GLU A 182 -7.17 -10.66 21.18
N LEU A 183 -7.25 -10.91 19.87
CA LEU A 183 -7.56 -12.25 19.34
C LEU A 183 -6.46 -13.26 19.70
N PRO A 184 -6.79 -14.55 19.92
CA PRO A 184 -5.79 -15.59 20.13
C PRO A 184 -4.76 -15.62 18.99
N LEU A 185 -3.49 -15.86 19.33
CA LEU A 185 -2.43 -16.02 18.33
C LEU A 185 -2.49 -17.45 17.78
N PRO A 186 -2.54 -17.64 16.45
CA PRO A 186 -2.30 -18.94 15.84
C PRO A 186 -0.93 -19.50 16.23
N ASP A 187 -0.70 -20.82 16.15
CA ASP A 187 0.66 -21.33 16.28
C ASP A 187 1.52 -21.03 15.04
N ALA A 188 2.83 -21.24 15.13
CA ALA A 188 3.76 -20.91 14.05
C ALA A 188 3.53 -21.75 12.77
N ASP A 189 3.07 -22.99 12.90
CA ASP A 189 2.80 -23.87 11.76
C ASP A 189 1.54 -23.41 11.02
N GLU A 190 0.50 -23.00 11.76
CA GLU A 190 -0.71 -22.39 11.19
C GLU A 190 -0.35 -21.08 10.45
N VAL A 191 0.48 -20.22 11.06
CA VAL A 191 0.96 -19.00 10.38
C VAL A 191 1.66 -19.32 9.07
N ALA A 192 2.60 -20.28 9.08
CA ALA A 192 3.34 -20.65 7.88
C ALA A 192 2.41 -21.20 6.79
N GLY A 193 1.50 -22.12 7.15
CA GLY A 193 0.56 -22.73 6.21
C GLY A 193 -0.41 -21.72 5.60
N ARG A 194 -0.94 -20.80 6.40
CA ARG A 194 -1.89 -19.77 5.94
C ARG A 194 -1.22 -18.66 5.13
N LEU A 195 0.00 -18.23 5.48
CA LEU A 195 0.78 -17.32 4.65
C LEU A 195 1.10 -17.93 3.28
N ASP A 196 1.50 -19.21 3.24
CA ASP A 196 1.76 -19.91 1.98
C ASP A 196 0.47 -20.06 1.15
N GLY A 197 -0.65 -20.39 1.80
CA GLY A 197 -1.97 -20.41 1.19
C GLY A 197 -2.38 -19.07 0.57
N LEU A 198 -2.24 -17.97 1.32
CA LEU A 198 -2.50 -16.61 0.83
C LEU A 198 -1.59 -16.26 -0.34
N SER A 199 -0.29 -16.58 -0.26
CA SER A 199 0.66 -16.31 -1.34
C SER A 199 0.29 -17.07 -2.62
N ARG A 200 -0.05 -18.36 -2.51
CA ARG A 200 -0.50 -19.17 -3.65
C ARG A 200 -1.77 -18.62 -4.28
N LEU A 201 -2.72 -18.17 -3.46
CA LEU A 201 -3.97 -17.56 -3.92
C LEU A 201 -3.72 -16.26 -4.71
N LEU A 202 -2.85 -15.39 -4.20
CA LEU A 202 -2.49 -14.13 -4.87
C LEU A 202 -1.74 -14.36 -6.18
N LEU A 203 -0.86 -15.38 -6.23
CA LEU A 203 -0.08 -15.73 -7.42
C LEU A 203 -0.90 -16.43 -8.50
N ALA A 204 -1.91 -17.21 -8.12
CA ALA A 204 -2.84 -17.84 -9.07
C ALA A 204 -3.69 -16.81 -9.83
N GLY A 205 -3.83 -15.59 -9.28
CA GLY A 205 -4.72 -14.57 -9.79
C GLY A 205 -6.17 -14.81 -9.38
N THR A 206 -6.99 -13.76 -9.48
CA THR A 206 -8.40 -13.80 -9.08
C THR A 206 -9.23 -12.86 -9.96
N ALA A 207 -10.48 -13.23 -10.19
CA ALA A 207 -11.53 -12.39 -10.77
C ALA A 207 -12.27 -11.56 -9.71
N ALA A 208 -11.94 -11.71 -8.42
CA ALA A 208 -12.54 -10.93 -7.35
C ALA A 208 -12.29 -9.43 -7.53
N PRO A 209 -13.24 -8.57 -7.12
CA PRO A 209 -13.02 -7.13 -7.07
C PRO A 209 -11.82 -6.77 -6.19
N ALA A 210 -11.07 -5.74 -6.60
CA ALA A 210 -9.89 -5.24 -5.88
C ALA A 210 -10.11 -5.03 -4.37
N LEU A 211 -11.28 -4.49 -3.99
CA LEU A 211 -11.66 -4.29 -2.59
C LEU A 211 -11.72 -5.61 -1.81
N VAL A 212 -12.25 -6.67 -2.41
CA VAL A 212 -12.36 -8.00 -1.76
C VAL A 212 -10.96 -8.56 -1.53
N THR A 213 -10.10 -8.54 -2.55
CA THR A 213 -8.71 -9.03 -2.42
C THR A 213 -7.95 -8.23 -1.37
N ALA A 214 -8.08 -6.90 -1.36
CA ALA A 214 -7.43 -6.03 -0.38
C ALA A 214 -7.91 -6.32 1.05
N ALA A 215 -9.22 -6.48 1.24
CA ALA A 215 -9.81 -6.84 2.53
C ALA A 215 -9.31 -8.21 3.01
N VAL A 216 -9.24 -9.24 2.16
CA VAL A 216 -8.71 -10.56 2.56
C VAL A 216 -7.24 -10.46 2.94
N VAL A 217 -6.41 -9.77 2.16
CA VAL A 217 -4.98 -9.59 2.51
C VAL A 217 -4.82 -8.89 3.86
N HIS A 218 -5.58 -7.82 4.10
CA HIS A 218 -5.55 -7.10 5.37
C HIS A 218 -5.99 -8.00 6.53
N GLY A 219 -7.17 -8.61 6.42
CA GLY A 219 -7.76 -9.45 7.46
C GLY A 219 -6.87 -10.64 7.80
N GLU A 220 -6.30 -11.31 6.79
CA GLU A 220 -5.44 -12.46 6.98
C GLU A 220 -4.15 -12.08 7.72
N LEU A 221 -3.48 -11.00 7.31
CA LEU A 221 -2.25 -10.56 7.96
C LEU A 221 -2.50 -10.13 9.42
N MET A 222 -3.65 -9.51 9.71
CA MET A 222 -4.04 -9.16 11.07
C MET A 222 -4.46 -10.36 11.91
N ALA A 223 -5.11 -11.36 11.32
CA ALA A 223 -5.46 -12.59 12.03
C ALA A 223 -4.18 -13.36 12.43
N LEU A 224 -3.24 -13.49 11.48
CA LEU A 224 -2.02 -14.26 11.66
C LEU A 224 -1.01 -13.57 12.59
N ARG A 225 -0.90 -12.24 12.49
CA ARG A 225 0.18 -11.45 13.12
C ARG A 225 1.53 -12.16 12.94
N PRO A 226 2.01 -12.26 11.68
CA PRO A 226 3.13 -13.13 11.36
C PRO A 226 4.47 -12.66 11.95
N PHE A 227 4.61 -11.41 12.37
CA PHE A 227 5.86 -10.85 12.89
C PHE A 227 5.77 -10.58 14.39
N GLY A 228 6.92 -10.46 15.07
CA GLY A 228 6.95 -10.11 16.50
C GLY A 228 6.40 -8.71 16.80
N SER A 229 6.38 -7.80 15.83
CA SER A 229 5.83 -6.45 15.97
C SER A 229 5.41 -5.85 14.61
N TYR A 230 4.76 -4.68 14.64
CA TYR A 230 4.36 -3.88 13.47
C TYR A 230 3.36 -4.56 12.50
N ASN A 231 2.66 -5.62 12.90
CA ASN A 231 1.74 -6.35 12.04
C ASN A 231 0.62 -5.46 11.48
N GLY A 232 0.04 -4.60 12.33
CA GLY A 232 -0.96 -3.61 11.92
C GLY A 232 -0.49 -2.68 10.81
N LEU A 233 0.73 -2.15 10.93
CA LEU A 233 1.30 -1.28 9.92
C LEU A 233 1.57 -2.04 8.62
N VAL A 234 2.10 -3.26 8.71
CA VAL A 234 2.37 -4.11 7.54
C VAL A 234 1.07 -4.50 6.83
N ALA A 235 0.03 -4.89 7.57
CA ALA A 235 -1.26 -5.30 7.00
C ALA A 235 -1.95 -4.17 6.24
N ARG A 236 -1.99 -2.96 6.82
CA ARG A 236 -2.53 -1.76 6.15
C ARG A 236 -1.71 -1.34 4.93
N THR A 237 -0.38 -1.50 5.00
CA THR A 237 0.48 -1.23 3.84
C THR A 237 0.28 -2.26 2.72
N ALA A 238 0.09 -3.53 3.06
CA ALA A 238 -0.22 -4.59 2.11
C ALA A 238 -1.59 -4.38 1.45
N GLU A 239 -2.60 -3.95 2.21
CA GLU A 239 -3.89 -3.52 1.67
C GLU A 239 -3.72 -2.42 0.61
N ARG A 240 -2.97 -1.35 0.95
CA ARG A 240 -2.65 -0.28 0.00
C ARG A 240 -1.97 -0.80 -1.26
N ILE A 241 -0.99 -1.70 -1.13
CA ILE A 241 -0.30 -2.31 -2.27
C ILE A 241 -1.30 -3.03 -3.19
N VAL A 242 -2.28 -3.74 -2.65
CA VAL A 242 -3.33 -4.41 -3.43
C VAL A 242 -4.25 -3.39 -4.11
N LEU A 243 -4.72 -2.36 -3.40
CA LEU A 243 -5.58 -1.31 -3.96
C LEU A 243 -4.90 -0.56 -5.11
N VAL A 244 -3.61 -0.24 -4.97
CA VAL A 244 -2.82 0.42 -6.02
C VAL A 244 -2.50 -0.54 -7.16
N GLY A 245 -2.01 -1.74 -6.85
CA GLY A 245 -1.55 -2.73 -7.83
C GLY A 245 -2.66 -3.32 -8.69
N SER A 246 -3.89 -3.34 -8.19
CA SER A 246 -5.10 -3.74 -8.93
C SER A 246 -5.66 -2.63 -9.82
N GLY A 247 -5.15 -1.40 -9.67
CA GLY A 247 -5.63 -0.23 -10.42
C GLY A 247 -6.91 0.40 -9.88
N LEU A 248 -7.40 0.00 -8.70
CA LEU A 248 -8.51 0.70 -8.05
C LEU A 248 -8.07 2.11 -7.62
N ASP A 249 -6.89 2.24 -7.02
CA ASP A 249 -6.30 3.53 -6.64
C ASP A 249 -4.86 3.69 -7.18
N PRO A 250 -4.67 3.86 -8.50
CA PRO A 250 -3.36 3.79 -9.14
C PRO A 250 -2.37 4.89 -8.73
N LYS A 251 -2.85 6.02 -8.20
CA LYS A 251 -2.03 7.11 -7.67
C LYS A 251 -1.88 7.08 -6.14
N SER A 252 -2.43 6.08 -5.46
CA SER A 252 -2.40 5.99 -3.99
C SER A 252 -2.99 7.23 -3.30
N ILE A 253 -4.10 7.76 -3.82
CA ILE A 253 -4.79 8.95 -3.30
C ILE A 253 -5.99 8.62 -2.41
N CYS A 254 -6.24 7.37 -2.07
CA CYS A 254 -7.35 6.95 -1.21
C CYS A 254 -6.78 6.28 0.04
N PRO A 255 -6.30 7.06 1.04
CA PRO A 255 -5.65 6.50 2.22
C PRO A 255 -6.68 5.80 3.12
N ALA A 256 -6.91 4.50 2.87
CA ALA A 256 -7.85 3.68 3.63
C ALA A 256 -7.53 3.66 5.13
N GLU A 257 -6.27 3.87 5.50
CA GLU A 257 -5.85 3.95 6.90
C GLU A 257 -6.54 5.10 7.65
N VAL A 258 -6.80 6.23 6.98
CA VAL A 258 -7.59 7.34 7.54
C VAL A 258 -9.00 6.86 7.86
N GLY A 259 -9.61 6.11 6.95
CA GLY A 259 -10.95 5.59 7.15
C GLY A 259 -11.05 4.49 8.20
N HIS A 260 -10.04 3.63 8.33
CA HIS A 260 -9.96 2.68 9.44
C HIS A 260 -9.85 3.40 10.79
N ALA A 261 -9.00 4.43 10.87
CA ALA A 261 -8.84 5.23 12.09
C ALA A 261 -10.12 5.99 12.44
N GLU A 262 -10.79 6.60 11.46
CA GLU A 262 -12.01 7.38 11.68
C GLU A 262 -13.21 6.52 12.09
N GLN A 263 -13.32 5.29 11.58
CA GLN A 263 -14.35 4.35 12.05
C GLN A 263 -14.16 3.93 13.51
N GLY A 264 -12.97 4.13 14.07
CA GLY A 264 -12.65 3.86 15.47
C GLY A 264 -12.17 2.43 15.72
N SER A 265 -11.29 2.29 16.73
CA SER A 265 -10.67 1.02 17.10
C SER A 265 -11.69 -0.07 17.40
N ALA A 266 -12.77 0.24 18.12
CA ALA A 266 -13.81 -0.74 18.45
C ALA A 266 -14.54 -1.29 17.21
N ALA A 267 -14.84 -0.45 16.22
CA ALA A 267 -15.47 -0.91 14.98
C ALA A 267 -14.50 -1.74 14.13
N TYR A 268 -13.23 -1.34 14.09
CA TYR A 268 -12.18 -2.07 13.39
C TYR A 268 -11.95 -3.47 14.00
N THR A 269 -11.83 -3.57 15.33
CA THR A 269 -11.63 -4.86 16.01
C THR A 269 -12.85 -5.76 15.94
N ALA A 270 -14.07 -5.20 16.05
CA ALA A 270 -15.31 -5.97 15.87
C ALA A 270 -15.43 -6.52 14.43
N ALA A 271 -15.10 -5.72 13.42
CA ALA A 271 -15.09 -6.18 12.04
C ALA A 271 -14.02 -7.28 11.81
N LEU A 272 -12.83 -7.14 12.40
CA LEU A 272 -11.78 -8.15 12.34
C LEU A 272 -12.18 -9.46 13.04
N GLN A 273 -12.92 -9.39 14.16
CA GLN A 273 -13.52 -10.57 14.79
C GLN A 273 -14.51 -11.27 13.82
N GLY A 274 -15.29 -10.48 13.08
CA GLY A 274 -16.13 -10.97 11.98
C GLY A 274 -15.33 -11.75 10.93
N TYR A 275 -14.23 -11.19 10.45
CA TYR A 275 -13.32 -11.88 9.53
C TYR A 275 -12.81 -13.21 10.11
N VAL A 276 -12.29 -13.19 11.34
CA VAL A 276 -11.72 -14.38 12.00
C VAL A 276 -12.75 -15.47 12.29
N SER A 277 -14.04 -15.13 12.42
CA SER A 277 -15.10 -16.13 12.54
C SER A 277 -15.23 -17.04 11.31
N GLY A 278 -14.75 -16.60 10.14
CA GLY A 278 -14.86 -17.31 8.87
C GLY A 278 -16.29 -17.47 8.34
N THR A 279 -17.28 -16.86 9.00
CA THR A 279 -18.68 -16.92 8.59
C THR A 279 -18.95 -16.01 7.38
N PRO A 280 -19.88 -16.37 6.47
CA PRO A 280 -20.28 -15.49 5.37
C PRO A 280 -20.65 -14.08 5.81
N GLU A 281 -21.39 -13.96 6.92
CA GLU A 281 -21.83 -12.70 7.49
C GLU A 281 -20.64 -11.89 8.03
N GLY A 282 -19.73 -12.53 8.77
CA GLY A 282 -18.54 -11.89 9.32
C GLY A 282 -17.59 -11.40 8.22
N MET A 283 -17.40 -12.18 7.17
CA MET A 283 -16.62 -11.80 5.99
C MET A 283 -17.24 -10.61 5.25
N ALA A 284 -18.56 -10.61 5.06
CA ALA A 284 -19.28 -9.49 4.45
C ALA A 284 -19.14 -8.20 5.28
N GLN A 285 -19.25 -8.30 6.61
CA GLN A 285 -19.07 -7.16 7.52
C GLN A 285 -17.64 -6.60 7.47
N TRP A 286 -16.62 -7.46 7.41
CA TRP A 286 -15.23 -7.04 7.26
C TRP A 286 -14.99 -6.33 5.92
N ILE A 287 -15.48 -6.89 4.82
CA ILE A 287 -15.35 -6.28 3.48
C ILE A 287 -16.06 -4.92 3.44
N ALA A 288 -17.25 -4.81 4.03
CA ALA A 288 -17.98 -3.56 4.13
C ALA A 288 -17.22 -2.52 4.98
N HIS A 289 -16.58 -2.94 6.08
CA HIS A 289 -15.73 -2.08 6.90
C HIS A 289 -14.54 -1.52 6.10
N CYS A 290 -13.84 -2.37 5.34
CA CYS A 290 -12.75 -1.95 4.47
C CYS A 290 -13.26 -1.03 3.34
N GLY A 291 -14.41 -1.33 2.75
CA GLY A 291 -15.04 -0.49 1.73
C GLY A 291 -15.31 0.93 2.25
N ARG A 292 -15.93 1.03 3.43
CA ARG A 292 -16.10 2.33 4.10
C ARG A 292 -14.78 3.01 4.42
N ALA A 293 -13.75 2.27 4.81
CA ALA A 293 -12.43 2.85 5.06
C ALA A 293 -11.86 3.54 3.80
N VAL A 294 -11.99 2.91 2.63
CA VAL A 294 -11.59 3.51 1.35
C VAL A 294 -12.42 4.76 1.02
N GLU A 295 -13.74 4.74 1.22
CA GLU A 295 -14.62 5.89 0.98
C GLU A 295 -14.29 7.10 1.86
N LEU A 296 -13.96 6.86 3.13
CA LEU A 296 -13.53 7.90 4.06
C LEU A 296 -12.16 8.46 3.64
N GLY A 297 -11.25 7.60 3.16
CA GLY A 297 -9.99 8.02 2.55
C GLY A 297 -10.19 8.89 1.29
N VAL A 298 -11.13 8.52 0.43
CA VAL A 298 -11.55 9.33 -0.74
C VAL A 298 -12.03 10.70 -0.30
N ARG A 299 -12.85 10.76 0.75
CA ARG A 299 -13.37 12.03 1.29
C ARG A 299 -12.24 12.91 1.82
N GLU A 300 -11.25 12.33 2.50
CA GLU A 300 -10.07 13.07 2.97
C GLU A 300 -9.30 13.70 1.79
N SER A 301 -9.05 12.94 0.73
CA SER A 301 -8.38 13.46 -0.47
C SER A 301 -9.23 14.48 -1.24
N THR A 302 -10.55 14.36 -1.20
CA THR A 302 -11.46 15.37 -1.72
C THR A 302 -11.32 16.68 -0.94
N ALA A 303 -11.25 16.63 0.39
CA ALA A 303 -11.04 17.80 1.23
C ALA A 303 -9.68 18.47 0.94
N VAL A 304 -8.62 17.68 0.70
CA VAL A 304 -7.32 18.19 0.24
C VAL A 304 -7.46 18.89 -1.11
N CYS A 305 -8.14 18.28 -2.08
CA CYS A 305 -8.39 18.91 -3.38
C CYS A 305 -9.08 20.27 -3.25
N GLU A 306 -10.11 20.36 -2.42
CA GLU A 306 -10.86 21.60 -2.19
C GLU A 306 -10.02 22.66 -1.49
N ALA A 307 -9.20 22.27 -0.50
CA ALA A 307 -8.28 23.18 0.17
C ALA A 307 -7.24 23.75 -0.80
N LEU A 308 -6.64 22.90 -1.64
CA LEU A 308 -5.71 23.32 -2.69
C LEU A 308 -6.38 24.19 -3.75
N GLN A 309 -7.67 24.01 -4.02
CA GLN A 309 -8.42 24.87 -4.93
C GLN A 309 -8.66 26.25 -4.31
N ARG A 310 -8.99 26.33 -3.02
CA ARG A 310 -9.19 27.61 -2.30
C ARG A 310 -7.89 28.40 -2.14
N GLY A 311 -6.77 27.73 -1.88
CA GLY A 311 -5.46 28.37 -1.78
C GLY A 311 -4.81 28.76 -3.12
N ALA A 312 -5.42 28.38 -4.24
CA ALA A 312 -4.97 28.74 -5.59
C ALA A 312 -5.84 29.80 -6.27
N ALA A 313 -6.92 30.25 -5.61
CA ALA A 313 -7.79 31.35 -6.02
C ALA A 313 -7.33 32.64 -5.34
#